data_AF-A0A7X7C706-F1
#
_entry.id   AF-A0A7X7C706-F1
#
_cell.length_a   1.000
_cell.length_b   1.000
_cell.length_c   1.000
_cell.angle_alpha   90.00
_cell.angle_beta   90.00
_cell.angle_gamma   90.00
#
_symmetry.space_group_name_H-M   'P 1'
#
loop_
_entity.id
_entity.type
_entity.pdbx_description
1 polymer ?
#
loop_
_entity_poly.entity_id
_entity_poly.type
_entity_poly.pdbx_seq_one_letter_code
_entity_poly.pdbx_strand_id
1 'polypeptide(L)'
;MNISIRILGLSETIVSKLEEHSLSIISDLIHSDLHSLGLTAEEEEQLQQAFRNYKCKEFKKELTGQINRSSYQHLNYRYPLERMNLSLRSYNALSNSNIRNLSALLATIEDIKIYSVENLGTKSITQLMKSVNEIVRKENLDQEIPIFYKHHPSDDLPVDKLGFSQGAILSLTNLQFNTLGVLRRYYLSGELLELFSYKTLKVILEEFEKYYTDFPNPDFAFFKTFLIEECLGKIKLEDLKNYTCKLGIDFNSENFIMRIAKLSDLVIEGDIIRLNYFEETLRATKLKKESKAILRARFNGATLQTVADSFHKTRERIRQIVRDRMSQIRMFYEEAFIKEYNKFVWHPQVFKKVYGLNDFSFNVVKYLGYKFSFEEEAVFPEAYIKELMASGKIEKVDLEALKDSFPEIFSQRMDIYGVTVNKMTKRLFLEYVIEHFVPNAGLHKQNIVELANKVARENNLDYHYDKYIDIVSNTIQGLMNVRYYNYQALSEAILSELKKIMYEVDSVYSCNYFYRKYPELMKKADIRDGYELHFVLRRFF
;
A
#
# COMPACT_ATOMS: atom_id res chain seq x y z
N MET A 1 9.20 2.93 -17.68
CA MET A 1 8.83 4.05 -18.56
C MET A 1 9.98 5.04 -18.55
N ASN A 2 10.88 4.97 -19.53
CA ASN A 2 12.06 5.83 -19.57
C ASN A 2 11.72 7.12 -20.34
N ILE A 3 10.79 7.90 -19.80
CA ILE A 3 10.41 9.23 -20.32
C ILE A 3 10.84 10.24 -19.27
N SER A 4 11.49 11.32 -19.68
CA SER A 4 11.96 12.37 -18.77
C SER A 4 10.82 13.06 -18.01
N ILE A 5 11.04 13.37 -16.73
CA ILE A 5 10.08 14.15 -15.92
C ILE A 5 9.83 15.57 -16.47
N ARG A 6 10.74 16.08 -17.31
CA ARG A 6 10.61 17.41 -17.91
C ARG A 6 9.38 17.54 -18.82
N ILE A 7 8.80 16.42 -19.27
CA ILE A 7 7.53 16.41 -20.01
C ILE A 7 6.34 16.94 -19.19
N LEU A 8 6.47 17.01 -17.86
CA LEU A 8 5.43 17.50 -16.96
C LEU A 8 5.27 19.03 -17.01
N GLY A 9 6.20 19.77 -17.65
CA GLY A 9 6.13 21.22 -17.77
C GLY A 9 6.30 21.96 -16.43
N LEU A 10 7.07 21.37 -15.51
CA LEU A 10 7.37 21.94 -14.20
C LEU A 10 8.45 23.02 -14.31
N SER A 11 8.54 23.91 -13.31
CA SER A 11 9.59 24.92 -13.24
C SER A 11 10.98 24.28 -13.08
N GLU A 12 12.03 24.95 -13.56
CA GLU A 12 13.41 24.47 -13.40
C GLU A 12 13.83 24.28 -11.95
N THR A 13 13.22 25.02 -11.01
CA THR A 13 13.48 24.85 -9.57
C THR A 13 12.98 23.50 -9.07
N ILE A 14 11.77 23.09 -9.45
CA ILE A 14 11.19 21.79 -9.08
C ILE A 14 11.98 20.67 -9.77
N VAL A 15 12.25 20.82 -11.07
CA VAL A 15 12.97 19.81 -11.83
C VAL A 15 14.39 19.59 -11.30
N SER A 16 15.12 20.66 -10.96
CA SER A 16 16.48 20.55 -10.41
C SER A 16 16.49 19.80 -9.08
N LYS A 17 15.54 20.09 -8.18
CA LYS A 17 15.38 19.34 -6.91
C LYS A 17 15.09 17.86 -7.15
N LEU A 18 14.23 17.53 -8.13
CA LEU A 18 13.95 16.14 -8.50
C LEU A 18 15.20 15.43 -9.03
N GLU A 19 15.96 16.08 -9.92
CA GLU A 19 17.20 15.55 -10.49
C GLU A 19 18.30 15.36 -9.43
N GLU A 20 18.41 16.25 -8.43
CA GLU A 20 19.31 16.09 -7.27
C GLU A 20 19.02 14.81 -6.48
N HIS A 21 17.76 14.41 -6.40
CA HIS A 21 17.32 13.14 -5.80
C HIS A 21 17.36 11.95 -6.77
N SER A 22 18.02 12.09 -7.93
CA SER A 22 18.09 11.08 -9.00
C SER A 22 16.73 10.71 -9.61
N LEU A 23 15.71 11.56 -9.49
CA LEU A 23 14.41 11.40 -10.12
C LEU A 23 14.40 12.13 -11.46
N SER A 24 14.84 11.45 -12.51
CA SER A 24 14.96 12.06 -13.85
C SER A 24 13.92 11.54 -14.85
N ILE A 25 13.28 10.42 -14.55
CA ILE A 25 12.26 9.79 -15.41
C ILE A 25 10.94 9.56 -14.67
N ILE A 26 9.84 9.54 -15.42
CA ILE A 26 8.48 9.36 -14.91
C ILE A 26 8.33 8.11 -14.04
N SER A 27 8.97 6.99 -14.42
CA SER A 27 8.87 5.77 -13.60
C SER A 27 9.43 5.93 -12.20
N ASP A 28 10.46 6.77 -12.02
CA ASP A 28 11.03 7.01 -10.70
C ASP A 28 10.03 7.80 -9.85
N LEU A 29 9.34 8.76 -10.47
CA LEU A 29 8.33 9.59 -9.83
C LEU A 29 7.08 8.81 -9.39
N ILE A 30 6.66 7.78 -10.14
CA ILE A 30 5.55 6.89 -9.76
C ILE A 30 5.83 6.21 -8.41
N HIS A 31 7.11 5.98 -8.09
CA HIS A 31 7.53 5.13 -6.98
C HIS A 31 8.26 5.87 -5.85
N SER A 32 8.47 7.18 -5.99
CA SER A 32 9.14 8.02 -5.00
C SER A 32 8.18 8.52 -3.92
N ASP A 33 8.68 8.63 -2.69
CA ASP A 33 8.00 9.36 -1.62
C ASP A 33 8.25 10.86 -1.78
N LEU A 34 7.23 11.57 -2.29
CA LEU A 34 7.33 12.99 -2.63
C LEU A 34 7.57 13.90 -1.41
N HIS A 35 7.20 13.46 -0.21
CA HIS A 35 7.34 14.25 1.03
C HIS A 35 8.80 14.39 1.47
N SER A 36 9.70 13.54 0.96
CA SER A 36 11.13 13.52 1.33
C SER A 36 12.02 14.45 0.49
N LEU A 37 11.43 15.19 -0.46
CA LEU A 37 12.16 15.90 -1.52
C LEU A 37 12.50 17.37 -1.23
N GLY A 38 12.20 17.86 -0.01
CA GLY A 38 12.49 19.25 0.37
C GLY A 38 11.74 20.30 -0.47
N LEU A 39 10.62 19.91 -1.08
CA LEU A 39 9.72 20.81 -1.82
C LEU A 39 8.90 21.66 -0.84
N THR A 40 8.58 22.89 -1.22
CA THR A 40 7.56 23.68 -0.51
C THR A 40 6.18 23.09 -0.75
N ALA A 41 5.21 23.40 0.11
CA ALA A 41 3.83 22.92 -0.08
C ALA A 41 3.24 23.30 -1.45
N GLU A 42 3.58 24.49 -1.95
CA GLU A 42 3.14 24.96 -3.28
C GLU A 42 3.83 24.18 -4.42
N GLU A 43 5.13 23.95 -4.32
CA GLU A 43 5.88 23.14 -5.30
C GLU A 43 5.37 21.69 -5.33
N GLU A 44 5.05 21.13 -4.17
CA GLU A 44 4.49 19.79 -4.05
C GLU A 44 3.11 19.69 -4.70
N GLU A 45 2.23 20.68 -4.47
CA GLU A 45 0.91 20.72 -5.11
C GLU A 45 1.03 20.84 -6.63
N GLN A 46 1.91 21.70 -7.13
CA GLN A 46 2.19 21.84 -8.57
C GLN A 46 2.67 20.52 -9.18
N LEU A 47 3.63 19.85 -8.53
CA LEU A 47 4.15 18.54 -8.95
C LEU A 47 3.03 17.48 -8.99
N GLN A 48 2.27 17.36 -7.90
CA GLN A 48 1.17 16.39 -7.81
C GLN A 48 0.11 16.65 -8.88
N GLN A 49 -0.24 17.91 -9.13
CA GLN A 49 -1.24 18.25 -10.13
C GLN A 49 -0.77 17.95 -11.54
N ALA A 50 0.45 18.37 -11.91
CA ALA A 50 1.03 18.08 -13.21
C ALA A 50 1.12 16.56 -13.45
N PHE A 51 1.55 15.82 -12.43
CA PHE A 51 1.68 14.38 -12.52
C PHE A 51 0.34 13.65 -12.60
N ARG A 52 -0.68 14.07 -11.85
CA ARG A 52 -2.04 13.55 -11.96
C ARG A 52 -2.62 13.78 -13.36
N ASN A 53 -2.45 14.97 -13.91
CA ASN A 53 -2.90 15.30 -15.27
C ASN A 53 -2.23 14.41 -16.31
N TYR A 54 -0.91 14.21 -16.18
CA TYR A 54 -0.14 13.33 -17.06
C TYR A 54 -0.58 11.86 -16.95
N LYS A 55 -0.70 11.31 -15.73
CA LYS A 55 -1.22 9.94 -15.49
C LYS A 55 -2.59 9.76 -16.14
N CYS A 56 -3.50 10.72 -15.95
CA CYS A 56 -4.84 10.67 -16.55
C CYS A 56 -4.79 10.68 -18.08
N LYS A 57 -3.98 11.56 -18.69
CA LYS A 57 -3.79 11.60 -20.15
C LYS A 57 -3.30 10.26 -20.70
N GLU A 58 -2.25 9.69 -20.11
CA GLU A 58 -1.66 8.46 -20.59
C GLU A 58 -2.54 7.22 -20.32
N PHE A 59 -3.23 7.19 -19.18
CA PHE A 59 -4.26 6.18 -18.90
C PHE A 59 -5.36 6.19 -19.96
N LYS A 60 -5.85 7.37 -20.37
CA LYS A 60 -6.83 7.49 -21.46
C LYS A 60 -6.32 6.87 -22.76
N LYS A 61 -5.06 7.13 -23.14
CA LYS A 61 -4.43 6.52 -24.31
C LYS A 61 -4.40 5.00 -24.21
N GLU A 62 -4.00 4.46 -23.05
CA GLU A 62 -3.96 3.02 -22.83
C GLU A 62 -5.33 2.37 -23.03
N LEU A 63 -6.40 3.00 -22.53
CA LEU A 63 -7.78 2.51 -22.67
C LEU A 63 -8.32 2.57 -24.10
N THR A 64 -8.17 3.71 -24.79
CA THR A 64 -8.67 3.88 -26.17
C THR A 64 -7.81 3.16 -27.20
N GLY A 65 -6.53 2.93 -26.89
CA GLY A 65 -5.56 2.38 -27.82
C GLY A 65 -5.01 3.43 -28.78
N GLN A 66 -4.54 2.97 -29.95
CA GLN A 66 -4.30 3.91 -31.04
C GLN A 66 -5.63 4.60 -31.32
N ILE A 67 -5.72 5.89 -30.98
CA ILE A 67 -6.85 6.74 -31.37
C ILE A 67 -7.05 6.46 -32.86
N ASN A 68 -8.25 6.01 -33.23
CA ASN A 68 -8.55 5.57 -34.58
C ASN A 68 -8.21 6.74 -35.53
N ARG A 69 -7.04 6.69 -36.18
CA ARG A 69 -6.47 7.78 -37.00
C ARG A 69 -7.19 7.99 -38.33
N SER A 70 -8.40 7.45 -38.42
CA SER A 70 -9.31 7.62 -39.54
C SER A 70 -9.77 9.07 -39.73
N SER A 71 -9.38 10.00 -38.82
CA SER A 71 -9.75 11.42 -38.88
C SER A 71 -9.43 12.06 -40.23
N TYR A 72 -8.34 11.67 -40.92
CA TYR A 72 -7.93 12.29 -42.18
C TYR A 72 -8.46 11.64 -43.45
N GLN A 73 -9.32 10.61 -43.36
CA GLN A 73 -9.79 9.90 -44.56
C GLN A 73 -10.52 10.82 -45.55
N HIS A 74 -11.20 11.85 -45.03
CA HIS A 74 -11.87 12.86 -45.83
C HIS A 74 -10.91 13.65 -46.74
N LEU A 75 -9.62 13.75 -46.36
CA LEU A 75 -8.59 14.44 -47.14
C LEU A 75 -8.09 13.62 -48.33
N ASN A 76 -8.28 12.29 -48.33
CA ASN A 76 -7.79 11.42 -49.40
C ASN A 76 -8.39 11.79 -50.77
N TYR A 77 -9.66 12.20 -50.81
CA TYR A 77 -10.33 12.63 -52.04
C TYR A 77 -9.89 14.02 -52.49
N ARG A 78 -9.56 14.90 -51.53
CA ARG A 78 -9.13 16.29 -51.81
C ARG A 78 -7.68 16.35 -52.26
N TYR A 79 -6.82 15.49 -51.70
CA TYR A 79 -5.39 15.44 -51.95
C TYR A 79 -4.91 14.02 -52.27
N PRO A 80 -5.26 13.47 -53.44
CA PRO A 80 -4.72 12.18 -53.87
C PRO A 80 -3.21 12.30 -54.12
N LEU A 81 -2.45 11.24 -53.82
CA LEU A 81 -0.97 11.26 -53.90
C LEU A 81 -0.48 11.56 -55.32
N GLU A 82 -1.22 11.15 -56.33
CA GLU A 82 -0.94 11.40 -57.75
C GLU A 82 -0.93 12.91 -58.08
N ARG A 83 -1.71 13.71 -57.35
CA ARG A 83 -1.79 15.17 -57.53
C ARG A 83 -0.79 15.95 -56.67
N MET A 84 -0.01 15.27 -55.82
CA MET A 84 0.99 15.92 -54.96
C MET A 84 2.31 16.25 -55.68
N ASN A 85 2.39 16.07 -57.02
CA ASN A 85 3.58 16.31 -57.84
C ASN A 85 4.86 15.63 -57.29
N LEU A 86 4.70 14.43 -56.71
CA LEU A 86 5.80 13.64 -56.17
C LEU A 86 6.65 13.07 -57.32
N SER A 87 7.96 12.89 -57.08
CA SER A 87 8.80 12.16 -58.05
C SER A 87 8.31 10.72 -58.22
N LEU A 88 8.49 10.13 -59.41
CA LEU A 88 8.13 8.73 -59.69
C LEU A 88 8.77 7.76 -58.67
N ARG A 89 10.01 8.05 -58.25
CA ARG A 89 10.72 7.30 -57.20
C ARG A 89 10.00 7.40 -55.85
N SER A 90 9.60 8.60 -55.44
CA SER A 90 8.87 8.81 -54.19
C SER A 90 7.52 8.09 -54.21
N TYR A 91 6.76 8.21 -55.31
CA TYR A 91 5.47 7.55 -55.46
C TYR A 91 5.59 6.01 -55.39
N ASN A 92 6.55 5.44 -56.13
CA ASN A 92 6.77 4.00 -56.13
C ASN A 92 7.23 3.47 -54.76
N ALA A 93 8.11 4.21 -54.06
CA ALA A 93 8.55 3.84 -52.72
C ALA A 93 7.39 3.81 -51.72
N LEU A 94 6.53 4.85 -51.71
CA LEU A 94 5.33 4.89 -50.87
C LEU A 94 4.36 3.74 -51.18
N SER A 95 4.08 3.50 -52.47
CA SER A 95 3.18 2.43 -52.90
C SER A 95 3.68 1.03 -52.49
N ASN A 96 4.99 0.78 -52.63
CA ASN A 96 5.63 -0.48 -52.22
C ASN A 96 5.57 -0.70 -50.71
N SER A 97 5.54 0.38 -49.92
CA SER A 97 5.33 0.32 -48.46
C SER A 97 3.86 0.40 -48.05
N ASN A 98 2.91 0.15 -48.97
CA ASN A 98 1.46 0.21 -48.75
C ASN A 98 0.91 1.59 -48.33
N ILE A 99 1.66 2.67 -48.57
CA ILE A 99 1.21 4.05 -48.33
C ILE A 99 0.58 4.57 -49.62
N ARG A 100 -0.73 4.36 -49.77
CA ARG A 100 -1.47 4.63 -51.02
C ARG A 100 -2.28 5.92 -51.02
N ASN A 101 -2.42 6.59 -49.88
CA ASN A 101 -3.22 7.80 -49.76
C ASN A 101 -2.62 8.76 -48.73
N LEU A 102 -3.11 10.00 -48.70
CA LEU A 102 -2.61 11.03 -47.81
C LEU A 102 -2.80 10.66 -46.33
N SER A 103 -3.93 10.06 -45.96
CA SER A 103 -4.18 9.65 -44.57
C SER A 103 -3.14 8.65 -44.06
N ALA A 104 -2.75 7.67 -44.89
CA ALA A 104 -1.69 6.72 -44.57
C ALA A 104 -0.32 7.40 -44.50
N LEU A 105 -0.07 8.41 -45.34
CA LEU A 105 1.16 9.17 -45.33
C LEU A 105 1.29 10.02 -44.06
N LEU A 106 0.25 10.76 -43.71
CA LEU A 106 0.18 11.53 -42.46
C LEU A 106 0.38 10.62 -41.25
N ALA A 107 -0.30 9.46 -41.21
CA ALA A 107 -0.13 8.49 -40.13
C ALA A 107 1.31 7.95 -40.03
N THR A 108 1.99 7.76 -41.17
CA THR A 108 3.40 7.30 -41.19
C THR A 108 4.37 8.37 -40.66
N ILE A 109 4.08 9.66 -40.94
CA ILE A 109 4.86 10.79 -40.44
C ILE A 109 4.59 11.01 -38.95
N GLU A 110 3.34 10.93 -38.54
CA GLU A 110 2.94 10.98 -37.13
C GLU A 110 3.59 9.85 -36.33
N ASP A 111 3.78 8.68 -36.93
CA ASP A 111 4.47 7.52 -36.36
C ASP A 111 5.99 7.63 -36.28
N ILE A 112 6.60 8.70 -36.81
CA ILE A 112 8.06 8.83 -36.89
C ILE A 112 8.70 7.75 -37.80
N LYS A 113 7.91 7.08 -38.65
CA LYS A 113 8.37 5.94 -39.48
C LYS A 113 8.75 6.31 -40.91
N ILE A 114 8.52 7.55 -41.32
CA ILE A 114 8.75 7.98 -42.71
C ILE A 114 10.20 7.77 -43.19
N TYR A 115 11.18 7.91 -42.29
CA TYR A 115 12.60 7.68 -42.58
C TYR A 115 12.99 6.19 -42.63
N SER A 116 12.10 5.30 -42.21
CA SER A 116 12.27 3.84 -42.32
C SER A 116 11.66 3.26 -43.60
N VAL A 117 10.99 4.08 -44.42
CA VAL A 117 10.42 3.65 -45.70
C VAL A 117 11.56 3.38 -46.69
N GLU A 118 11.64 2.15 -47.17
CA GLU A 118 12.68 1.72 -48.09
C GLU A 118 12.63 2.53 -49.39
N ASN A 119 13.80 2.80 -49.97
CA ASN A 119 13.98 3.51 -51.24
C ASN A 119 13.59 5.00 -51.27
N LEU A 120 13.17 5.59 -50.13
CA LEU A 120 13.08 7.04 -49.96
C LEU A 120 14.45 7.62 -49.58
N GLY A 121 15.12 8.26 -50.54
CA GLY A 121 16.34 9.04 -50.26
C GLY A 121 16.02 10.47 -49.81
N THR A 122 17.02 11.22 -49.34
CA THR A 122 16.83 12.55 -48.75
C THR A 122 16.00 13.48 -49.64
N LYS A 123 16.37 13.65 -50.92
CA LYS A 123 15.62 14.52 -51.86
C LYS A 123 14.15 14.14 -51.98
N SER A 124 13.84 12.83 -51.94
CA SER A 124 12.47 12.33 -52.00
C SER A 124 11.69 12.67 -50.73
N ILE A 125 12.31 12.54 -49.55
CA ILE A 125 11.69 12.89 -48.27
C ILE A 125 11.50 14.40 -48.15
N THR A 126 12.51 15.22 -48.48
CA THR A 126 12.40 16.69 -48.45
C THR A 126 11.26 17.19 -49.34
N GLN A 127 11.16 16.67 -50.57
CA GLN A 127 10.05 17.00 -51.46
C GLN A 127 8.70 16.62 -50.85
N LEU A 128 8.61 15.40 -50.33
CA LEU A 128 7.39 14.87 -49.72
C LEU A 128 6.96 15.72 -48.52
N MET A 129 7.89 16.01 -47.61
CA MET A 129 7.65 16.80 -46.41
C MET A 129 7.20 18.21 -46.75
N LYS A 130 7.77 18.84 -47.78
CA LYS A 130 7.32 20.15 -48.27
C LYS A 130 5.85 20.10 -48.69
N SER A 131 5.47 19.14 -49.52
CA SER A 131 4.08 18.98 -49.99
C SER A 131 3.12 18.68 -48.83
N VAL A 132 3.51 17.82 -47.89
CA VAL A 132 2.69 17.51 -46.71
C VAL A 132 2.51 18.73 -45.81
N ASN A 133 3.58 19.46 -45.51
CA ASN A 133 3.51 20.68 -44.68
C ASN A 133 2.60 21.76 -45.28
N GLU A 134 2.58 21.90 -46.62
CA GLU A 134 1.65 22.80 -47.30
C GLU A 134 0.18 22.38 -47.10
N ILE A 135 -0.12 21.08 -47.17
CA ILE A 135 -1.47 20.56 -46.95
C ILE A 135 -1.87 20.72 -45.48
N VAL A 136 -0.98 20.37 -44.54
CA VAL A 136 -1.19 20.53 -43.10
C VAL A 136 -1.59 21.96 -42.75
N ARG A 137 -0.90 22.96 -43.30
CA ARG A 137 -1.24 24.38 -43.10
C ARG A 137 -2.57 24.78 -43.74
N LYS A 138 -2.88 24.27 -44.94
CA LYS A 138 -4.14 24.58 -45.63
C LYS A 138 -5.37 24.03 -44.91
N GLU A 139 -5.22 22.87 -44.27
CA GLU A 139 -6.29 22.17 -43.56
C GLU A 139 -6.26 22.44 -42.04
N ASN A 140 -5.38 23.33 -41.55
CA ASN A 140 -5.17 23.64 -40.12
C ASN A 140 -4.86 22.41 -39.24
N LEU A 141 -4.23 21.39 -39.82
CA LEU A 141 -3.84 20.17 -39.10
C LEU A 141 -2.68 20.40 -38.14
N ASP A 142 -2.03 21.56 -38.19
CA ASP A 142 -1.02 22.02 -37.22
C ASP A 142 -1.62 22.38 -35.85
N GLN A 143 -2.94 22.24 -35.67
CA GLN A 143 -3.63 22.29 -34.38
C GLN A 143 -4.14 20.92 -33.92
N GLU A 144 -4.14 19.93 -34.80
CA GLU A 144 -4.69 18.59 -34.54
C GLU A 144 -3.61 17.52 -34.37
N ILE A 145 -2.52 17.60 -35.14
CA ILE A 145 -1.47 16.59 -35.15
C ILE A 145 -0.26 17.06 -34.34
N PRO A 146 0.07 16.42 -33.19
CA PRO A 146 1.11 16.89 -32.27
C PRO A 146 2.47 17.18 -32.91
N ILE A 147 2.93 16.29 -33.80
CA ILE A 147 4.22 16.48 -34.48
C ILE A 147 4.26 17.76 -35.34
N PHE A 148 3.11 18.23 -35.84
CA PHE A 148 3.00 19.43 -36.68
C PHE A 148 2.66 20.71 -35.91
N TYR A 149 2.46 20.65 -34.58
CA TYR A 149 2.12 21.83 -33.79
C TYR A 149 3.11 22.97 -34.00
N LYS A 150 2.62 24.21 -34.14
CA LYS A 150 3.50 25.37 -34.30
C LYS A 150 4.53 25.48 -33.17
N HIS A 151 4.11 25.17 -31.95
CA HIS A 151 4.97 25.00 -30.79
C HIS A 151 4.45 23.80 -29.99
N HIS A 152 5.29 22.78 -29.81
CA HIS A 152 4.94 21.60 -29.03
C HIS A 152 5.57 21.72 -27.64
N PRO A 153 4.88 21.31 -26.55
CA PRO A 153 5.41 21.43 -25.19
C PRO A 153 6.77 20.76 -24.98
N SER A 154 7.09 19.74 -25.79
CA SER A 154 8.37 19.04 -25.73
C SER A 154 9.51 19.74 -26.50
N ASP A 155 9.26 20.81 -27.25
CA ASP A 155 10.28 21.44 -28.11
C ASP A 155 11.47 22.02 -27.34
N ASP A 156 11.23 22.51 -26.14
CA ASP A 156 12.25 23.15 -25.30
C ASP A 156 13.05 22.12 -24.50
N LEU A 157 12.71 20.83 -24.58
CA LEU A 157 13.41 19.78 -23.85
C LEU A 157 14.85 19.60 -24.38
N PRO A 158 15.86 19.70 -23.51
CA PRO A 158 17.26 19.62 -23.91
C PRO A 158 17.70 18.17 -24.11
N VAL A 159 18.31 17.85 -25.26
CA VAL A 159 18.56 16.45 -25.68
C VAL A 159 19.52 15.69 -24.75
N ASP A 160 20.41 16.38 -24.07
CA ASP A 160 21.39 15.81 -23.13
C ASP A 160 20.78 15.42 -21.78
N LYS A 161 19.54 15.83 -21.52
CA LYS A 161 18.76 15.47 -20.31
C LYS A 161 17.64 14.46 -20.58
N LEU A 162 17.62 13.85 -21.78
CA LEU A 162 16.63 12.88 -22.19
C LEU A 162 17.22 11.47 -22.28
N GLY A 163 16.41 10.49 -22.71
CA GLY A 163 16.80 9.08 -22.76
C GLY A 163 17.76 8.69 -23.89
N PHE A 164 18.38 9.66 -24.59
CA PHE A 164 19.32 9.37 -25.67
C PHE A 164 20.60 8.69 -25.16
N SER A 165 21.15 7.77 -25.95
CA SER A 165 22.47 7.19 -25.67
C SER A 165 23.57 8.27 -25.75
N GLN A 166 24.67 8.10 -25.00
CA GLN A 166 25.80 9.04 -25.01
C GLN A 166 26.35 9.32 -26.42
N GLY A 167 26.42 8.29 -27.29
CA GLY A 167 26.83 8.47 -28.69
C GLY A 167 25.82 9.27 -29.52
N ALA A 168 24.52 9.11 -29.26
CA ALA A 168 23.48 9.91 -29.90
C ALA A 168 23.52 11.36 -29.42
N ILE A 169 23.69 11.60 -28.12
CA ILE A 169 23.85 12.94 -27.54
C ILE A 169 25.02 13.67 -28.20
N LEU A 170 26.22 13.04 -28.26
CA LEU A 170 27.38 13.62 -28.92
C LEU A 170 27.12 13.96 -30.40
N SER A 171 26.41 13.08 -31.11
CA SER A 171 26.08 13.30 -32.52
C SER A 171 25.13 14.49 -32.71
N LEU A 172 24.13 14.61 -31.83
CA LEU A 172 23.16 15.70 -31.83
C LEU A 172 23.82 17.04 -31.46
N THR A 173 24.57 17.10 -30.37
CA THR A 173 25.19 18.35 -29.88
C THR A 173 26.27 18.88 -30.83
N ASN A 174 27.07 18.00 -31.44
CA ASN A 174 28.05 18.41 -32.46
C ASN A 174 27.41 19.10 -33.68
N LEU A 175 26.16 18.74 -33.99
CA LEU A 175 25.38 19.32 -35.07
C LEU A 175 24.40 20.40 -34.56
N GLN A 176 24.59 20.89 -33.33
CA GLN A 176 23.78 21.94 -32.70
C GLN A 176 22.30 21.59 -32.47
N PHE A 177 21.96 20.29 -32.42
CA PHE A 177 20.64 19.82 -32.00
C PHE A 177 20.53 19.83 -30.47
N ASN A 178 20.46 21.03 -29.88
CA ASN A 178 20.46 21.17 -28.43
C ASN A 178 19.10 20.85 -27.80
N THR A 179 17.99 20.98 -28.54
CA THR A 179 16.64 20.69 -28.06
C THR A 179 15.85 19.82 -29.04
N LEU A 180 14.80 19.15 -28.55
CA LEU A 180 13.90 18.36 -29.39
C LEU A 180 13.21 19.20 -30.47
N GLY A 181 12.93 20.48 -30.21
CA GLY A 181 12.34 21.39 -31.20
C GLY A 181 13.24 21.60 -32.41
N VAL A 182 14.56 21.67 -32.22
CA VAL A 182 15.51 21.70 -33.34
C VAL A 182 15.40 20.40 -34.13
N LEU A 183 15.43 19.26 -33.45
CA LEU A 183 15.33 17.94 -34.08
C LEU A 183 14.02 17.76 -34.86
N ARG A 184 12.89 18.21 -34.29
CA ARG A 184 11.58 18.17 -34.94
C ARG A 184 11.52 18.99 -36.22
N ARG A 185 12.12 20.18 -36.23
CA ARG A 185 12.17 21.00 -37.46
C ARG A 185 12.89 20.28 -38.59
N TYR A 186 14.03 19.64 -38.31
CA TYR A 186 14.76 18.87 -39.32
C TYR A 186 14.05 17.56 -39.70
N TYR A 187 13.36 16.93 -38.74
CA TYR A 187 12.48 15.80 -39.03
C TYR A 187 11.42 16.19 -40.08
N LEU A 188 10.73 17.32 -39.84
CA LEU A 188 9.68 17.85 -40.72
C LEU A 188 10.19 18.54 -41.99
N SER A 189 11.49 18.88 -42.09
CA SER A 189 12.08 19.38 -43.34
C SER A 189 12.52 18.23 -44.27
N GLY A 190 12.68 17.02 -43.73
CA GLY A 190 13.16 15.87 -44.50
C GLY A 190 14.69 15.73 -44.54
N GLU A 191 15.42 16.55 -43.79
CA GLU A 191 16.88 16.73 -43.95
C GLU A 191 17.72 15.81 -43.04
N LEU A 192 17.11 15.01 -42.15
CA LEU A 192 17.87 14.19 -41.19
C LEU A 192 18.79 13.14 -41.83
N LEU A 193 18.44 12.61 -43.01
CA LEU A 193 19.27 11.63 -43.72
C LEU A 193 20.58 12.22 -44.28
N GLU A 194 20.67 13.53 -44.43
CA GLU A 194 21.92 14.19 -44.82
C GLU A 194 22.90 14.33 -43.65
N LEU A 195 22.37 14.32 -42.43
CA LEU A 195 23.10 14.62 -41.21
C LEU A 195 23.54 13.37 -40.44
N PHE A 196 22.77 12.29 -40.54
CA PHE A 196 22.99 11.09 -39.75
C PHE A 196 23.06 9.83 -40.63
N SER A 197 23.91 8.89 -40.22
CA SER A 197 23.85 7.53 -40.76
C SER A 197 22.49 6.89 -40.41
N TYR A 198 22.01 5.97 -41.24
CA TYR A 198 20.74 5.26 -40.99
C TYR A 198 20.68 4.63 -39.59
N LYS A 199 21.78 4.02 -39.13
CA LYS A 199 21.86 3.39 -37.81
C LYS A 199 21.73 4.42 -36.69
N THR A 200 22.43 5.55 -36.79
CA THR A 200 22.37 6.63 -35.79
C THR A 200 20.99 7.27 -35.79
N LEU A 201 20.45 7.58 -36.98
CA LEU A 201 19.14 8.18 -37.14
C LEU A 201 18.05 7.31 -36.53
N LYS A 202 18.09 5.98 -36.76
CA LYS A 202 17.13 5.05 -36.18
C LYS A 202 17.08 5.15 -34.65
N VAL A 203 18.24 5.14 -33.98
CA VAL A 203 18.32 5.25 -32.51
C VAL A 203 17.81 6.62 -32.03
N ILE A 204 18.10 7.70 -32.76
CA ILE A 204 17.58 9.03 -32.45
C ILE A 204 16.05 9.06 -32.58
N LEU A 205 15.51 8.50 -33.66
CA LEU A 205 14.07 8.50 -33.93
C LEU A 205 13.29 7.62 -32.96
N GLU A 206 13.84 6.48 -32.51
CA GLU A 206 13.24 5.63 -31.48
C GLU A 206 13.03 6.37 -30.14
N GLU A 207 13.96 7.25 -29.77
CA GLU A 207 13.81 8.08 -28.57
C GLU A 207 12.89 9.28 -28.83
N PHE A 208 13.04 9.93 -29.99
CA PHE A 208 12.22 11.08 -30.42
C PHE A 208 10.72 10.74 -30.48
N GLU A 209 10.36 9.55 -30.94
CA GLU A 209 8.99 9.04 -31.04
C GLU A 209 8.24 9.15 -29.70
N LYS A 210 8.91 8.92 -28.56
CA LYS A 210 8.30 8.94 -27.23
C LYS A 210 7.70 10.29 -26.82
N TYR A 211 8.14 11.37 -27.45
CA TYR A 211 7.77 12.74 -27.06
C TYR A 211 6.72 13.37 -27.97
N TYR A 212 6.61 12.89 -29.21
CA TYR A 212 5.74 13.50 -30.23
C TYR A 212 4.65 12.57 -30.76
N THR A 213 4.59 11.35 -30.26
CA THR A 213 3.53 10.39 -30.59
C THR A 213 2.57 10.18 -29.42
N ASP A 214 1.31 9.89 -29.75
CA ASP A 214 0.28 9.55 -28.78
C ASP A 214 0.10 8.03 -28.63
N PHE A 215 1.19 7.26 -28.74
CA PHE A 215 1.09 5.82 -28.52
C PHE A 215 0.79 5.49 -27.07
N PRO A 216 -0.14 4.54 -26.81
CA PRO A 216 -0.29 4.00 -25.48
C PRO A 216 0.99 3.28 -25.08
N ASN A 217 1.33 3.35 -23.79
CA ASN A 217 2.40 2.53 -23.27
C ASN A 217 2.09 1.04 -23.50
N PRO A 218 2.97 0.28 -24.18
CA PRO A 218 2.74 -1.12 -24.49
C PRO A 218 2.62 -2.01 -23.23
N ASP A 219 3.22 -1.58 -22.12
CA ASP A 219 3.19 -2.31 -20.86
C ASP A 219 1.96 -1.99 -19.99
N PHE A 220 1.07 -1.09 -20.44
CA PHE A 220 -0.12 -0.66 -19.69
C PHE A 220 0.20 -0.21 -18.25
N ALA A 221 1.30 0.52 -18.07
CA ALA A 221 1.78 0.91 -16.75
C ALA A 221 0.77 1.79 -16.02
N PHE A 222 0.09 2.71 -16.71
CA PHE A 222 -0.85 3.62 -16.06
C PHE A 222 -2.16 2.94 -15.69
N PHE A 223 -2.62 1.97 -16.49
CA PHE A 223 -3.76 1.12 -16.15
C PHE A 223 -3.45 0.28 -14.91
N LYS A 224 -2.25 -0.32 -14.84
CA LYS A 224 -1.80 -1.04 -13.64
C LYS A 224 -1.69 -0.11 -12.42
N THR A 225 -1.15 1.10 -12.58
CA THR A 225 -1.11 2.11 -11.50
C THR A 225 -2.51 2.49 -11.04
N PHE A 226 -3.46 2.67 -11.97
CA PHE A 226 -4.86 2.92 -11.65
C PHE A 226 -5.48 1.76 -10.84
N LEU A 227 -5.21 0.50 -11.23
CA LEU A 227 -5.66 -0.65 -10.45
C LEU A 227 -5.14 -0.62 -9.01
N ILE A 228 -3.85 -0.30 -8.82
CA ILE A 228 -3.21 -0.23 -7.50
C ILE A 228 -3.79 0.91 -6.67
N GLU A 229 -3.89 2.10 -7.26
CA GLU A 229 -4.22 3.33 -6.53
C GLU A 229 -5.71 3.46 -6.23
N GLU A 230 -6.58 3.04 -7.16
CA GLU A 230 -8.02 3.33 -7.12
C GLU A 230 -8.90 2.08 -6.92
N CYS A 231 -8.44 0.91 -7.36
CA CYS A 231 -9.27 -0.29 -7.48
C CYS A 231 -8.81 -1.50 -6.65
N LEU A 232 -7.89 -1.33 -5.70
CA LEU A 232 -7.38 -2.44 -4.86
C LEU A 232 -6.87 -3.64 -5.70
N GLY A 233 -6.26 -3.37 -6.85
CA GLY A 233 -5.58 -4.35 -7.69
C GLY A 233 -6.49 -5.12 -8.66
N LYS A 234 -7.81 -4.91 -8.64
CA LYS A 234 -8.76 -5.55 -9.57
C LYS A 234 -9.95 -4.66 -9.93
N ILE A 235 -10.51 -4.83 -11.12
CA ILE A 235 -11.71 -4.09 -11.55
C ILE A 235 -12.61 -4.99 -12.40
N LYS A 236 -13.92 -4.83 -12.27
CA LYS A 236 -14.88 -5.44 -13.20
C LYS A 236 -14.95 -4.64 -14.49
N LEU A 237 -15.18 -5.32 -15.61
CA LEU A 237 -15.28 -4.68 -16.91
C LEU A 237 -16.45 -3.68 -16.96
N GLU A 238 -17.54 -3.94 -16.25
CA GLU A 238 -18.68 -3.02 -16.12
C GLU A 238 -18.31 -1.74 -15.36
N ASP A 239 -17.57 -1.86 -14.26
CA ASP A 239 -17.10 -0.71 -13.49
C ASP A 239 -16.10 0.14 -14.30
N LEU A 240 -15.24 -0.53 -15.08
CA LEU A 240 -14.34 0.15 -16.01
C LEU A 240 -15.13 0.90 -17.10
N LYS A 241 -16.16 0.28 -17.69
CA LYS A 241 -17.06 0.95 -18.65
C LYS A 241 -17.69 2.20 -18.04
N ASN A 242 -18.27 2.07 -16.84
CA ASN A 242 -18.88 3.18 -16.12
C ASN A 242 -17.88 4.31 -15.84
N TYR A 243 -16.65 3.97 -15.47
CA TYR A 243 -15.56 4.92 -15.28
C TYR A 243 -15.20 5.65 -16.59
N THR A 244 -15.08 4.92 -17.69
CA THR A 244 -14.77 5.51 -19.02
C THR A 244 -15.88 6.41 -19.55
N CYS A 245 -17.15 6.04 -19.34
CA CYS A 245 -18.28 6.89 -19.71
C CYS A 245 -18.26 8.23 -18.95
N LYS A 246 -17.95 8.21 -17.64
CA LYS A 246 -17.80 9.44 -16.85
C LYS A 246 -16.67 10.35 -17.35
N LEU A 247 -15.64 9.77 -17.94
CA LEU A 247 -14.50 10.50 -18.51
C LEU A 247 -14.72 10.94 -19.98
N GLY A 248 -15.87 10.62 -20.58
CA GLY A 248 -16.17 10.91 -21.99
C GLY A 248 -15.31 10.12 -22.98
N ILE A 249 -14.87 8.93 -22.59
CA ILE A 249 -14.00 8.07 -23.40
C ILE A 249 -14.85 7.06 -24.17
N ASP A 250 -14.64 6.98 -25.49
CA ASP A 250 -15.18 5.89 -26.30
C ASP A 250 -14.37 4.61 -26.06
N PHE A 251 -14.87 3.76 -25.15
CA PHE A 251 -14.17 2.56 -24.68
C PHE A 251 -14.69 1.29 -25.35
N ASN A 252 -13.87 0.69 -26.20
CA ASN A 252 -14.12 -0.63 -26.78
C ASN A 252 -13.50 -1.73 -25.91
N SER A 253 -14.35 -2.43 -25.15
CA SER A 253 -13.90 -3.47 -24.22
C SER A 253 -13.26 -4.68 -24.90
N GLU A 254 -13.75 -5.10 -26.07
CA GLU A 254 -13.20 -6.25 -26.78
C GLU A 254 -11.78 -5.98 -27.28
N ASN A 255 -11.57 -4.81 -27.91
CA ASN A 255 -10.25 -4.38 -28.35
C ASN A 255 -9.27 -4.24 -27.18
N PHE A 256 -9.73 -3.64 -26.08
CA PHE A 256 -8.92 -3.48 -24.88
C PHE A 256 -8.49 -4.84 -24.31
N ILE A 257 -9.43 -5.76 -24.12
CA ILE A 257 -9.18 -7.13 -23.65
C ILE A 257 -8.18 -7.84 -24.57
N MET A 258 -8.35 -7.76 -25.89
CA MET A 258 -7.40 -8.35 -26.85
C MET A 258 -5.98 -7.81 -26.71
N ARG A 259 -5.81 -6.53 -26.35
CA ARG A 259 -4.50 -5.92 -26.16
C ARG A 259 -3.86 -6.35 -24.84
N ILE A 260 -4.62 -6.34 -23.75
CA ILE A 260 -4.10 -6.74 -22.43
C ILE A 260 -3.91 -8.26 -22.30
N ALA A 261 -4.66 -9.08 -23.03
CA ALA A 261 -4.52 -10.55 -23.01
C ALA A 261 -3.14 -11.04 -23.51
N LYS A 262 -2.37 -10.17 -24.18
CA LYS A 262 -0.99 -10.46 -24.61
C LYS A 262 0.02 -10.28 -23.48
N LEU A 263 -0.37 -9.62 -22.40
CA LEU A 263 0.49 -9.33 -21.27
C LEU A 263 0.51 -10.50 -20.29
N SER A 264 1.69 -10.78 -19.72
CA SER A 264 1.87 -11.88 -18.76
C SER A 264 1.62 -11.48 -17.30
N ASP A 265 1.43 -10.19 -17.03
CA ASP A 265 1.34 -9.57 -15.70
C ASP A 265 -0.07 -9.09 -15.33
N LEU A 266 -1.05 -9.30 -16.21
CA LEU A 266 -2.48 -9.11 -15.98
C LEU A 266 -3.22 -10.44 -16.15
N VAL A 267 -4.20 -10.69 -15.29
CA VAL A 267 -5.09 -11.86 -15.37
C VAL A 267 -6.51 -11.39 -15.67
N ILE A 268 -7.16 -12.08 -16.60
CA ILE A 268 -8.55 -11.87 -16.98
C ILE A 268 -9.33 -13.11 -16.53
N GLU A 269 -10.19 -12.95 -15.53
CA GLU A 269 -11.01 -14.02 -14.96
C GLU A 269 -12.49 -13.67 -15.16
N GLY A 270 -13.08 -14.19 -16.24
CA GLY A 270 -14.45 -13.83 -16.62
C GLY A 270 -14.57 -12.34 -16.95
N ASP A 271 -15.31 -11.60 -16.13
CA ASP A 271 -15.53 -10.15 -16.25
C ASP A 271 -14.56 -9.30 -15.41
N ILE A 272 -13.63 -9.93 -14.68
CA ILE A 272 -12.69 -9.24 -13.79
C ILE A 272 -11.30 -9.19 -14.44
N ILE A 273 -10.70 -8.00 -14.38
CA ILE A 273 -9.29 -7.76 -14.73
C ILE A 273 -8.53 -7.50 -13.43
N ARG A 274 -7.47 -8.26 -13.17
CA ARG A 274 -6.64 -8.11 -11.97
C ARG A 274 -5.15 -8.14 -12.28
N LEU A 275 -4.36 -7.57 -11.38
CA LEU A 275 -2.91 -7.78 -11.37
C LEU A 275 -2.58 -9.23 -11.01
N ASN A 276 -1.43 -9.71 -11.48
CA ASN A 276 -0.86 -10.95 -10.98
C ASN A 276 -0.58 -10.87 -9.48
N TYR A 277 -0.84 -11.95 -8.75
CA TYR A 277 -0.29 -12.10 -7.40
C TYR A 277 1.24 -12.08 -7.45
N PHE A 278 1.88 -11.69 -6.34
CA PHE A 278 3.33 -11.68 -6.24
C PHE A 278 3.93 -13.07 -6.56
N GLU A 279 3.25 -14.15 -6.17
CA GLU A 279 3.69 -15.51 -6.46
C GLU A 279 3.62 -15.87 -7.97
N GLU A 280 2.59 -15.40 -8.67
CA GLU A 280 2.44 -15.56 -10.13
C GLU A 280 3.54 -14.78 -10.86
N THR A 281 3.76 -13.52 -10.44
CA THR A 281 4.82 -12.66 -10.97
C THR A 281 6.21 -13.27 -10.75
N LEU A 282 6.46 -13.84 -9.56
CA LEU A 282 7.69 -14.57 -9.25
C LEU A 282 7.95 -15.73 -10.21
N ARG A 283 6.90 -16.46 -10.63
CA ARG A 283 7.05 -17.56 -11.60
C ARG A 283 7.52 -17.04 -12.94
N ALA A 284 6.94 -15.95 -13.43
CA ALA A 284 7.26 -15.34 -14.72
C ALA A 284 8.61 -14.60 -14.77
N THR A 285 9.11 -14.08 -13.64
CA THR A 285 10.36 -13.29 -13.62
C THR A 285 11.62 -14.06 -14.05
N LYS A 286 12.62 -13.39 -14.62
CA LYS A 286 13.93 -13.99 -15.00
C LYS A 286 14.93 -14.07 -13.83
N LEU A 287 14.46 -14.24 -12.59
CA LEU A 287 15.33 -14.35 -11.42
C LEU A 287 15.94 -15.76 -11.27
N LYS A 288 17.10 -15.84 -10.61
CA LYS A 288 17.74 -17.12 -10.26
C LYS A 288 16.78 -18.00 -9.44
N LYS A 289 16.73 -19.30 -9.72
CA LYS A 289 15.85 -20.28 -9.02
C LYS A 289 15.97 -20.20 -7.50
N GLU A 290 17.20 -20.11 -7.00
CA GLU A 290 17.49 -19.97 -5.56
C GLU A 290 16.87 -18.68 -4.99
N SER A 291 16.98 -17.55 -5.67
CA SER A 291 16.39 -16.29 -5.22
C SER A 291 14.86 -16.36 -5.15
N LYS A 292 14.22 -17.03 -6.11
CA LYS A 292 12.77 -17.28 -6.07
C LYS A 292 12.38 -18.15 -4.89
N ALA A 293 13.15 -19.20 -4.60
CA ALA A 293 12.91 -20.10 -3.48
C ALA A 293 13.09 -19.39 -2.12
N ILE A 294 14.10 -18.53 -1.98
CA ILE A 294 14.32 -17.68 -0.80
C ILE A 294 13.10 -16.76 -0.55
N LEU A 295 12.63 -16.06 -1.59
CA LEU A 295 11.46 -15.18 -1.48
C LEU A 295 10.21 -15.98 -1.09
N ARG A 296 9.99 -17.14 -1.71
CA ARG A 296 8.86 -18.01 -1.36
C ARG A 296 8.90 -18.46 0.09
N ALA A 297 10.04 -18.99 0.54
CA ALA A 297 10.20 -19.43 1.93
C ALA A 297 9.97 -18.28 2.91
N ARG A 298 10.50 -17.09 2.61
CA ARG A 298 10.35 -15.90 3.44
C ARG A 298 8.88 -15.48 3.60
N PHE A 299 8.14 -15.40 2.50
CA PHE A 299 6.75 -14.93 2.51
C PHE A 299 5.74 -16.03 2.90
N ASN A 300 6.13 -17.30 2.86
CA ASN A 300 5.40 -18.38 3.54
C ASN A 300 5.49 -18.32 5.07
N GLY A 301 6.21 -17.34 5.64
CA GLY A 301 6.28 -17.11 7.08
C GLY A 301 7.60 -17.52 7.74
N ALA A 302 8.53 -18.13 7.00
CA ALA A 302 9.83 -18.51 7.58
C ALA A 302 10.63 -17.27 8.02
N THR A 303 11.27 -17.36 9.19
CA THR A 303 12.12 -16.26 9.69
C THR A 303 13.37 -16.11 8.84
N LEU A 304 14.02 -14.95 8.88
CA LEU A 304 15.30 -14.75 8.19
C LEU A 304 16.36 -15.76 8.63
N GLN A 305 16.33 -16.22 9.89
CA GLN A 305 17.27 -17.22 10.40
C GLN A 305 16.96 -18.59 9.81
N THR A 306 15.70 -19.03 9.84
CA THR A 306 15.27 -20.32 9.26
C THR A 306 15.61 -20.42 7.77
N VAL A 307 15.42 -19.34 7.02
CA VAL A 307 15.79 -19.28 5.59
C VAL A 307 17.31 -19.28 5.42
N ALA A 308 18.05 -18.56 6.27
CA ALA A 308 19.51 -18.56 6.24
C ALA A 308 20.08 -19.97 6.44
N ASP A 309 19.57 -20.71 7.42
CA ASP A 309 19.99 -22.08 7.72
C ASP A 309 19.68 -23.02 6.56
N SER A 310 18.47 -22.92 5.98
CA SER A 310 18.01 -23.77 4.87
C SER A 310 18.81 -23.58 3.57
N PHE A 311 19.37 -22.40 3.36
CA PHE A 311 20.14 -22.06 2.15
C PHE A 311 21.64 -21.96 2.41
N HIS A 312 22.11 -22.32 3.61
CA HIS A 312 23.50 -22.22 4.06
C HIS A 312 24.10 -20.82 3.81
N LYS A 313 23.39 -19.77 4.22
CA LYS A 313 23.83 -18.37 4.15
C LYS A 313 23.67 -17.67 5.48
N THR A 314 24.26 -16.48 5.62
CA THR A 314 24.02 -15.65 6.80
C THR A 314 22.65 -14.98 6.74
N ARG A 315 22.06 -14.70 7.91
CA ARG A 315 20.81 -13.94 8.06
C ARG A 315 20.85 -12.61 7.29
N GLU A 316 21.98 -11.90 7.38
CA GLU A 316 22.17 -10.62 6.68
C GLU A 316 22.20 -10.80 5.16
N ARG A 317 22.83 -11.88 4.67
CA ARG A 317 22.85 -12.18 3.23
C ARG A 317 21.44 -12.45 2.69
N ILE A 318 20.60 -13.17 3.45
CA ILE A 318 19.20 -13.38 3.07
C ILE A 318 18.44 -12.05 3.04
N ARG A 319 18.61 -11.18 4.05
CA ARG A 319 17.98 -9.85 4.08
C ARG A 319 18.32 -9.03 2.84
N GLN A 320 19.59 -8.99 2.46
CA GLN A 320 20.04 -8.29 1.25
C GLN A 320 19.41 -8.89 -0.01
N ILE A 321 19.42 -10.21 -0.17
CA ILE A 321 18.80 -10.87 -1.34
C ILE A 321 17.31 -10.53 -1.42
N VAL A 322 16.57 -10.60 -0.31
CA VAL A 322 15.14 -10.26 -0.30
C VAL A 322 14.94 -8.81 -0.74
N ARG A 323 15.65 -7.86 -0.12
CA ARG A 323 15.56 -6.43 -0.46
C ARG A 323 15.88 -6.16 -1.94
N ASP A 324 17.01 -6.66 -2.42
CA ASP A 324 17.52 -6.39 -3.76
C ASP A 324 16.69 -7.06 -4.87
N ARG A 325 15.96 -8.14 -4.54
CA ARG A 325 15.08 -8.83 -5.50
C ARG A 325 13.67 -8.26 -5.47
N MET A 326 13.18 -7.87 -4.29
CA MET A 326 11.91 -7.15 -4.16
C MET A 326 11.95 -5.81 -4.90
N SER A 327 13.09 -5.14 -5.00
CA SER A 327 13.20 -3.91 -5.79
C SER A 327 13.08 -4.13 -7.31
N GLN A 328 13.23 -5.37 -7.78
CA GLN A 328 13.19 -5.72 -9.21
C GLN A 328 11.80 -6.18 -9.68
N ILE A 329 10.88 -6.42 -8.76
CA ILE A 329 9.52 -6.88 -9.05
C ILE A 329 8.57 -5.74 -8.69
N ARG A 330 7.64 -5.42 -9.59
CA ARG A 330 6.73 -4.27 -9.48
C ARG A 330 5.37 -4.63 -10.04
N MET A 331 4.35 -3.83 -9.69
CA MET A 331 3.01 -3.88 -10.24
C MET A 331 2.35 -5.25 -10.09
N PHE A 332 2.33 -5.76 -8.85
CA PHE A 332 1.62 -6.99 -8.48
C PHE A 332 0.50 -6.69 -7.49
N TYR A 333 -0.45 -7.61 -7.38
CA TYR A 333 -1.71 -7.45 -6.67
C TYR A 333 -1.56 -6.93 -5.24
N GLU A 334 -0.59 -7.46 -4.49
CA GLU A 334 -0.35 -7.08 -3.09
C GLU A 334 0.04 -5.60 -2.90
N GLU A 335 0.62 -4.93 -3.91
CA GLU A 335 0.98 -3.51 -3.82
C GLU A 335 -0.26 -2.61 -3.59
N ALA A 336 -1.43 -3.04 -4.08
CA ALA A 336 -2.68 -2.29 -3.96
C ALA A 336 -3.19 -2.15 -2.52
N PHE A 337 -2.74 -3.03 -1.61
CA PHE A 337 -3.18 -3.04 -0.22
C PHE A 337 -2.23 -2.32 0.74
N ILE A 338 -1.09 -1.80 0.26
CA ILE A 338 -0.11 -1.11 1.11
C ILE A 338 -0.72 0.12 1.77
N LYS A 339 -1.43 0.95 0.99
CA LYS A 339 -2.11 2.15 1.51
C LYS A 339 -3.14 1.78 2.58
N GLU A 340 -3.89 0.71 2.34
CA GLU A 340 -4.90 0.21 3.27
C GLU A 340 -4.29 -0.34 4.56
N TYR A 341 -3.22 -1.12 4.44
CA TYR A 341 -2.47 -1.64 5.57
C TYR A 341 -1.85 -0.52 6.42
N ASN A 342 -1.37 0.55 5.80
CA ASN A 342 -0.72 1.66 6.49
C ASN A 342 -1.71 2.60 7.23
N LYS A 343 -3.02 2.54 6.93
CA LYS A 343 -4.03 3.41 7.57
C LYS A 343 -4.28 3.09 9.04
N PHE A 344 -4.15 1.82 9.41
CA PHE A 344 -4.48 1.34 10.76
C PHE A 344 -3.50 0.26 11.20
N VAL A 345 -3.36 0.07 12.50
CA VAL A 345 -2.69 -1.10 13.06
C VAL A 345 -3.66 -2.28 12.95
N TRP A 346 -3.69 -2.94 11.80
CA TRP A 346 -4.66 -4.01 11.56
C TRP A 346 -4.32 -5.28 12.32
N HIS A 347 -5.35 -5.95 12.85
CA HIS A 347 -5.18 -7.35 13.23
C HIS A 347 -4.97 -8.21 11.96
N PRO A 348 -3.91 -9.07 11.89
CA PRO A 348 -3.57 -9.84 10.69
C PRO A 348 -4.73 -10.66 10.11
N GLN A 349 -5.49 -11.34 10.96
CA GLN A 349 -6.59 -12.19 10.52
C GLN A 349 -7.78 -11.39 9.97
N VAL A 350 -8.06 -10.22 10.56
CA VAL A 350 -9.12 -9.33 10.09
C VAL A 350 -8.76 -8.81 8.71
N PHE A 351 -7.54 -8.29 8.54
CA PHE A 351 -7.07 -7.76 7.26
C PHE A 351 -7.16 -8.82 6.15
N LYS A 352 -6.65 -10.02 6.41
CA LYS A 352 -6.72 -11.14 5.47
C LYS A 352 -8.15 -11.47 5.07
N LYS A 353 -9.08 -11.50 6.01
CA LYS A 353 -10.48 -11.83 5.73
C LYS A 353 -11.20 -10.72 4.97
N VAL A 354 -10.98 -9.46 5.34
CA VAL A 354 -11.59 -8.28 4.68
C VAL A 354 -11.15 -8.16 3.22
N TYR A 355 -9.87 -8.37 2.94
CA TYR A 355 -9.31 -8.22 1.58
C TYR A 355 -9.15 -9.56 0.83
N GLY A 356 -9.58 -10.68 1.41
CA GLY A 356 -9.49 -12.01 0.78
C GLY A 356 -8.06 -12.49 0.51
N LEU A 357 -7.11 -12.14 1.38
CA LEU A 357 -5.69 -12.49 1.22
C LEU A 357 -5.31 -13.74 2.01
N ASN A 358 -4.44 -14.56 1.42
CA ASN A 358 -3.80 -15.67 2.14
C ASN A 358 -2.58 -15.19 2.95
N ASP A 359 -1.97 -16.07 3.74
CA ASP A 359 -0.80 -15.75 4.57
C ASP A 359 0.39 -15.25 3.74
N PHE A 360 0.59 -15.82 2.55
CA PHE A 360 1.69 -15.43 1.66
C PHE A 360 1.55 -13.99 1.21
N SER A 361 0.39 -13.63 0.64
CA SER A 361 0.07 -12.29 0.16
C SER A 361 0.09 -11.28 1.32
N PHE A 362 -0.47 -11.63 2.48
CA PHE A 362 -0.40 -10.77 3.66
C PHE A 362 1.04 -10.47 4.10
N ASN A 363 1.91 -11.48 4.11
CA ASN A 363 3.31 -11.29 4.48
C ASN A 363 4.08 -10.40 3.48
N VAL A 364 3.68 -10.40 2.20
CA VAL A 364 4.20 -9.47 1.20
C VAL A 364 3.73 -8.05 1.50
N VAL A 365 2.43 -7.83 1.72
CA VAL A 365 1.87 -6.51 2.10
C VAL A 365 2.57 -5.97 3.35
N LYS A 366 2.67 -6.79 4.41
CA LYS A 366 3.35 -6.45 5.66
C LYS A 366 4.82 -6.10 5.48
N TYR A 367 5.50 -6.74 4.52
CA TYR A 367 6.91 -6.43 4.23
C TYR A 367 7.07 -5.07 3.55
N LEU A 368 6.12 -4.69 2.69
CA LEU A 368 6.13 -3.43 1.93
C LEU A 368 5.56 -2.26 2.73
N GLY A 369 4.61 -2.52 3.63
CA GLY A 369 3.97 -1.52 4.48
C GLY A 369 4.79 -1.09 5.69
N TYR A 370 4.16 -0.26 6.53
CA TYR A 370 4.77 0.27 7.74
C TYR A 370 5.06 -0.81 8.79
N LYS A 371 6.15 -0.60 9.53
CA LYS A 371 6.54 -1.46 10.64
C LYS A 371 5.95 -0.88 11.93
N PHE A 372 4.76 -1.36 12.27
CA PHE A 372 4.15 -1.07 13.56
C PHE A 372 4.97 -1.68 14.70
N SER A 373 5.07 -0.96 15.82
CA SER A 373 5.70 -1.46 17.04
C SER A 373 4.89 -2.62 17.65
N PHE A 374 5.54 -3.45 18.47
CA PHE A 374 4.83 -4.48 19.25
C PHE A 374 3.92 -3.90 20.33
N GLU A 375 4.12 -2.64 20.69
CA GLU A 375 3.36 -1.93 21.73
C GLU A 375 2.05 -1.33 21.19
N GLU A 376 1.88 -1.27 19.86
CA GLU A 376 0.69 -0.70 19.25
C GLU A 376 -0.47 -1.71 19.22
N GLU A 377 -1.61 -1.32 19.77
CA GLU A 377 -2.81 -2.15 19.81
C GLU A 377 -3.51 -2.20 18.46
N ALA A 378 -4.04 -3.37 18.11
CA ALA A 378 -4.76 -3.56 16.86
C ALA A 378 -6.11 -2.84 16.89
N VAL A 379 -6.41 -2.11 15.81
CA VAL A 379 -7.66 -1.36 15.63
C VAL A 379 -8.60 -2.13 14.70
N PHE A 380 -9.89 -2.12 15.00
CA PHE A 380 -10.94 -2.61 14.10
C PHE A 380 -11.73 -1.44 13.50
N PRO A 381 -11.42 -1.01 12.26
CA PRO A 381 -12.04 0.15 11.65
C PRO A 381 -13.40 -0.20 11.00
N GLU A 382 -14.40 -0.54 11.81
CA GLU A 382 -15.70 -1.04 11.33
C GLU A 382 -16.39 -0.08 10.34
N ALA A 383 -16.45 1.21 10.67
CA ALA A 383 -17.08 2.22 9.82
C ALA A 383 -16.42 2.31 8.43
N TYR A 384 -15.09 2.20 8.39
CA TYR A 384 -14.32 2.23 7.17
C TYR A 384 -14.55 0.98 6.31
N ILE A 385 -14.62 -0.21 6.93
CA ILE A 385 -14.94 -1.44 6.20
C ILE A 385 -16.36 -1.36 5.58
N LYS A 386 -17.33 -0.78 6.30
CA LYS A 386 -18.68 -0.53 5.76
C LYS A 386 -18.66 0.42 4.55
N GLU A 387 -17.83 1.45 4.58
CA GLU A 387 -17.63 2.37 3.44
C GLU A 387 -17.03 1.65 2.22
N LEU A 388 -16.02 0.80 2.43
CA LEU A 388 -15.42 -0.01 1.36
C LEU A 388 -16.42 -0.99 0.74
N MET A 389 -17.29 -1.60 1.55
CA MET A 389 -18.38 -2.45 1.06
C MET A 389 -19.42 -1.66 0.27
N ALA A 390 -19.81 -0.48 0.76
CA ALA A 390 -20.79 0.38 0.09
C ALA A 390 -20.28 0.91 -1.26
N SER A 391 -18.99 1.19 -1.35
CA SER A 391 -18.33 1.60 -2.61
C SER A 391 -18.00 0.42 -3.54
N GLY A 392 -18.30 -0.82 -3.14
CA GLY A 392 -18.05 -2.02 -3.94
C GLY A 392 -16.57 -2.41 -4.09
N LYS A 393 -15.67 -1.78 -3.32
CA LYS A 393 -14.21 -2.04 -3.40
C LYS A 393 -13.82 -3.39 -2.78
N ILE A 394 -14.58 -3.86 -1.80
CA ILE A 394 -14.41 -5.18 -1.18
C ILE A 394 -15.70 -5.99 -1.28
N GLU A 395 -15.56 -7.31 -1.16
CA GLU A 395 -16.72 -8.21 -1.11
C GLU A 395 -17.55 -7.95 0.16
N LYS A 396 -18.84 -8.26 0.09
CA LYS A 396 -19.73 -8.13 1.25
C LYS A 396 -19.32 -9.15 2.31
N VAL A 397 -18.82 -8.66 3.44
CA VAL A 397 -18.45 -9.47 4.60
C VAL A 397 -19.49 -9.25 5.69
N ASP A 398 -20.00 -10.33 6.27
CA ASP A 398 -20.79 -10.25 7.50
C ASP A 398 -19.86 -9.90 8.68
N LEU A 399 -19.98 -8.67 9.17
CA LEU A 399 -19.14 -8.14 10.22
C LEU A 399 -19.41 -8.79 11.58
N GLU A 400 -20.65 -9.22 11.84
CA GLU A 400 -20.98 -9.90 13.11
C GLU A 400 -20.43 -11.32 13.09
N ALA A 401 -20.60 -12.06 12.00
CA ALA A 401 -19.96 -13.36 11.83
C ALA A 401 -18.42 -13.26 11.86
N LEU A 402 -17.84 -12.16 11.36
CA LEU A 402 -16.40 -11.90 11.44
C LEU A 402 -15.95 -11.69 12.88
N LYS A 403 -16.67 -10.89 13.67
CA LYS A 403 -16.38 -10.67 15.10
C LYS A 403 -16.47 -11.97 15.88
N ASP A 404 -17.50 -12.75 15.62
CA ASP A 404 -17.72 -14.07 16.24
C ASP A 404 -16.61 -15.07 15.89
N SER A 405 -16.03 -14.97 14.69
CA SER A 405 -14.91 -15.84 14.28
C SER A 405 -13.59 -15.55 14.99
N PHE A 406 -13.46 -14.40 15.66
CA PHE A 406 -12.26 -14.02 16.41
C PHE A 406 -12.56 -13.50 17.84
N PRO A 407 -13.09 -14.35 18.72
CA PRO A 407 -13.52 -13.95 20.06
C PRO A 407 -12.37 -13.48 20.97
N GLU A 408 -11.14 -13.90 20.67
CA GLU A 408 -9.91 -13.46 21.36
C GLU A 408 -9.53 -12.00 21.04
N ILE A 409 -9.94 -11.48 19.88
CA ILE A 409 -9.62 -10.11 19.41
C ILE A 409 -10.73 -9.15 19.82
N PHE A 410 -11.99 -9.56 19.61
CA PHE A 410 -13.15 -8.69 19.80
C PHE A 410 -13.71 -8.70 21.21
N SER A 411 -13.01 -9.38 22.14
CA SER A 411 -13.35 -9.63 23.54
C SER A 411 -14.85 -9.82 23.75
N GLN A 412 -15.28 -11.07 23.99
CA GLN A 412 -16.63 -11.32 24.49
C GLN A 412 -16.94 -10.29 25.60
N ARG A 413 -18.05 -9.58 25.51
CA ARG A 413 -18.45 -8.59 26.52
C ARG A 413 -19.40 -9.24 27.50
N MET A 414 -19.42 -8.73 28.72
CA MET A 414 -20.39 -9.14 29.73
C MET A 414 -20.96 -7.92 30.42
N ASP A 415 -22.25 -7.99 30.74
CA ASP A 415 -22.94 -6.92 31.45
C ASP A 415 -23.00 -7.26 32.93
N ILE A 416 -22.59 -6.31 33.78
CA ILE A 416 -22.70 -6.40 35.23
C ILE A 416 -23.49 -5.19 35.71
N TYR A 417 -24.73 -5.42 36.17
CA TYR A 417 -25.69 -4.41 36.62
C TYR A 417 -25.86 -3.23 35.64
N GLY A 418 -25.91 -3.53 34.33
CA GLY A 418 -26.09 -2.54 33.27
C GLY A 418 -24.80 -1.82 32.82
N VAL A 419 -23.64 -2.18 33.38
CA VAL A 419 -22.33 -1.72 32.91
C VAL A 419 -21.70 -2.80 32.05
N THR A 420 -21.42 -2.48 30.79
CA THR A 420 -20.73 -3.39 29.86
C THR A 420 -19.23 -3.39 30.10
N VAL A 421 -18.67 -4.55 30.42
CA VAL A 421 -17.24 -4.76 30.64
C VAL A 421 -16.69 -5.88 29.76
N ASN A 422 -15.38 -5.93 29.57
CA ASN A 422 -14.72 -7.04 28.88
C ASN A 422 -14.95 -8.34 29.68
N LYS A 423 -15.17 -9.48 29.02
CA LYS A 423 -15.32 -10.77 29.69
C LYS A 423 -14.05 -11.09 30.47
N MET A 424 -14.19 -11.07 31.79
CA MET A 424 -13.10 -11.31 32.72
C MET A 424 -12.88 -12.80 32.92
N THR A 425 -11.66 -13.23 33.27
CA THR A 425 -11.48 -14.57 33.83
C THR A 425 -12.14 -14.66 35.21
N LYS A 426 -12.37 -15.88 35.73
CA LYS A 426 -12.89 -16.06 37.11
C LYS A 426 -12.07 -15.28 38.15
N ARG A 427 -10.76 -15.14 37.98
CA ARG A 427 -9.92 -14.35 38.90
C ARG A 427 -10.20 -12.84 38.77
N LEU A 428 -10.13 -12.31 37.56
CA LEU A 428 -10.33 -10.88 37.28
C LEU A 428 -11.75 -10.43 37.66
N PHE A 429 -12.75 -11.29 37.48
CA PHE A 429 -14.11 -11.00 37.92
C PHE A 429 -14.19 -10.88 39.46
N LEU A 430 -13.48 -11.75 40.19
CA LEU A 430 -13.43 -11.66 41.64
C LEU A 430 -12.72 -10.38 42.10
N GLU A 431 -11.64 -9.99 41.43
CA GLU A 431 -10.93 -8.70 41.66
C GLU A 431 -11.89 -7.53 41.41
N TYR A 432 -12.59 -7.54 40.29
CA TYR A 432 -13.61 -6.54 39.95
C TYR A 432 -14.70 -6.45 41.02
N VAL A 433 -15.22 -7.58 41.51
CA VAL A 433 -16.23 -7.59 42.57
C VAL A 433 -15.68 -7.02 43.88
N ILE A 434 -14.43 -7.34 44.23
CA ILE A 434 -13.79 -6.81 45.44
C ILE A 434 -13.60 -5.29 45.32
N GLU A 435 -13.18 -4.77 44.18
CA GLU A 435 -12.94 -3.34 43.98
C GLU A 435 -14.24 -2.52 43.91
N HIS A 436 -15.32 -3.08 43.36
CA HIS A 436 -16.53 -2.31 43.03
C HIS A 436 -17.70 -2.57 43.99
N PHE A 437 -17.74 -3.72 44.67
CA PHE A 437 -18.89 -4.11 45.51
C PHE A 437 -18.53 -4.46 46.96
N VAL A 438 -17.25 -4.69 47.30
CA VAL A 438 -16.84 -4.93 48.70
C VAL A 438 -16.54 -3.58 49.38
N PRO A 439 -17.15 -3.28 50.55
CA PRO A 439 -16.84 -2.06 51.30
C PRO A 439 -15.37 -1.94 51.68
N ASN A 440 -14.85 -0.72 51.70
CA ASN A 440 -13.46 -0.39 52.10
C ASN A 440 -13.07 -0.88 53.51
N ALA A 441 -14.03 -1.15 54.39
CA ALA A 441 -13.79 -1.73 55.73
C ALA A 441 -13.37 -3.22 55.68
N GLY A 442 -13.38 -3.82 54.49
CA GLY A 442 -13.20 -5.24 54.28
C GLY A 442 -14.45 -6.02 54.66
N LEU A 443 -14.62 -7.17 54.04
CA LEU A 443 -15.63 -8.14 54.45
C LEU A 443 -14.94 -9.41 54.89
N HIS A 444 -15.63 -10.24 55.66
CA HIS A 444 -15.15 -11.59 55.88
C HIS A 444 -15.05 -12.32 54.52
N LYS A 445 -14.01 -13.13 54.31
CA LYS A 445 -13.76 -13.88 53.07
C LYS A 445 -15.02 -14.58 52.54
N GLN A 446 -15.79 -15.17 53.44
CA GLN A 446 -17.03 -15.87 53.08
C GLN A 446 -18.10 -14.94 52.51
N ASN A 447 -18.23 -13.73 53.07
CA ASN A 447 -19.21 -12.75 52.60
C ASN A 447 -18.78 -12.16 51.25
N ILE A 448 -17.47 -12.04 50.99
CA ILE A 448 -16.94 -11.66 49.67
C ILE A 448 -17.28 -12.73 48.62
N VAL A 449 -17.12 -14.01 48.96
CA VAL A 449 -17.46 -15.13 48.07
C VAL A 449 -18.97 -15.21 47.82
N GLU A 450 -19.78 -15.04 48.86
CA GLU A 450 -21.25 -14.98 48.73
C GLU A 450 -21.70 -13.80 47.87
N LEU A 451 -21.06 -12.64 48.03
CA LEU A 451 -21.29 -11.46 47.20
C LEU A 451 -20.90 -11.72 45.74
N ALA A 452 -19.71 -12.27 45.48
CA ALA A 452 -19.27 -12.60 44.12
C ALA A 452 -20.20 -13.61 43.42
N ASN A 453 -20.64 -14.65 44.14
CA ASN A 453 -21.63 -15.62 43.64
C ASN A 453 -23.03 -15.01 43.45
N LYS A 454 -23.39 -13.99 44.24
CA LYS A 454 -24.63 -13.23 44.08
C LYS A 454 -24.56 -12.36 42.81
N VAL A 455 -23.49 -11.59 42.64
CA VAL A 455 -23.26 -10.76 41.45
C VAL A 455 -23.22 -11.62 40.19
N ALA A 456 -22.59 -12.79 40.23
CA ALA A 456 -22.58 -13.71 39.09
C ALA A 456 -23.99 -14.21 38.73
N ARG A 457 -24.78 -14.67 39.72
CA ARG A 457 -26.15 -15.17 39.49
C ARG A 457 -27.11 -14.09 38.98
N GLU A 458 -27.08 -12.90 39.57
CA GLU A 458 -27.97 -11.80 39.20
C GLU A 458 -27.68 -11.26 37.79
N ASN A 459 -26.48 -11.51 37.27
CA ASN A 459 -26.06 -11.11 35.93
C ASN A 459 -25.98 -12.29 34.94
N ASN A 460 -26.56 -13.45 35.28
CA ASN A 460 -26.56 -14.68 34.45
C ASN A 460 -25.16 -15.12 33.98
N LEU A 461 -24.15 -14.98 34.83
CA LEU A 461 -22.77 -15.34 34.55
C LEU A 461 -22.45 -16.74 35.08
N ASP A 462 -21.75 -17.56 34.29
CA ASP A 462 -21.30 -18.90 34.68
C ASP A 462 -20.03 -18.86 35.57
N TYR A 463 -20.07 -18.01 36.60
CA TYR A 463 -19.03 -17.93 37.62
C TYR A 463 -19.55 -18.46 38.94
N HIS A 464 -18.81 -19.42 39.48
CA HIS A 464 -19.04 -19.99 40.79
C HIS A 464 -17.72 -20.05 41.54
N TYR A 465 -17.74 -19.54 42.77
CA TYR A 465 -16.62 -19.48 43.69
C TYR A 465 -16.90 -20.36 44.90
N ASP A 466 -16.10 -21.40 45.06
CA ASP A 466 -16.05 -22.16 46.29
C ASP A 466 -15.04 -21.55 47.27
N LYS A 467 -15.39 -21.59 48.56
CA LYS A 467 -14.65 -20.97 49.69
C LYS A 467 -13.17 -21.39 49.79
N TYR A 468 -12.78 -22.47 49.12
CA TYR A 468 -11.49 -23.16 49.24
C TYR A 468 -10.57 -23.08 48.00
N ILE A 469 -10.87 -22.23 47.02
CA ILE A 469 -9.98 -22.05 45.87
C ILE A 469 -8.77 -21.16 46.28
N ASP A 470 -7.54 -21.63 46.07
CA ASP A 470 -6.30 -20.87 46.36
C ASP A 470 -6.24 -19.52 45.64
N ILE A 471 -6.84 -19.43 44.44
CA ILE A 471 -7.00 -18.16 43.70
C ILE A 471 -7.84 -17.16 44.51
N VAL A 472 -8.90 -17.61 45.19
CA VAL A 472 -9.76 -16.74 46.01
C VAL A 472 -8.99 -16.24 47.23
N SER A 473 -8.25 -17.11 47.92
CA SER A 473 -7.43 -16.70 49.07
C SER A 473 -6.32 -15.72 48.67
N ASN A 474 -5.57 -16.03 47.61
CA ASN A 474 -4.44 -15.22 47.15
C ASN A 474 -4.88 -13.87 46.57
N THR A 475 -5.98 -13.83 45.84
CA THR A 475 -6.55 -12.58 45.32
C THR A 475 -7.07 -11.72 46.47
N ILE A 476 -7.80 -12.30 47.42
CA ILE A 476 -8.35 -11.57 48.56
C ILE A 476 -7.26 -11.08 49.52
N GLN A 477 -6.22 -11.88 49.77
CA GLN A 477 -5.07 -11.51 50.60
C GLN A 477 -4.12 -10.54 49.88
N GLY A 478 -3.90 -10.73 48.58
CA GLY A 478 -3.06 -9.87 47.75
C GLY A 478 -3.65 -8.46 47.59
N LEU A 479 -4.98 -8.34 47.58
CA LEU A 479 -5.69 -7.06 47.65
C LEU A 479 -5.93 -6.56 49.09
N MET A 480 -5.36 -7.24 50.11
CA MET A 480 -5.42 -6.88 51.54
C MET A 480 -6.83 -6.73 52.14
N ASN A 481 -7.85 -7.39 51.58
CA ASN A 481 -9.24 -7.06 51.88
C ASN A 481 -9.98 -8.05 52.81
N VAL A 482 -9.33 -8.69 53.81
CA VAL A 482 -10.05 -9.43 54.88
C VAL A 482 -9.33 -9.50 56.23
N ARG A 483 -9.92 -8.87 57.27
CA ARG A 483 -10.66 -9.55 58.37
C ARG A 483 -11.24 -8.50 59.33
N TYR A 484 -12.54 -8.59 59.61
CA TYR A 484 -13.14 -7.92 60.76
C TYR A 484 -12.94 -8.77 62.02
N TYR A 485 -12.25 -8.21 63.00
CA TYR A 485 -12.09 -8.77 64.34
C TYR A 485 -13.04 -8.03 65.30
N ASN A 486 -14.03 -8.73 65.87
CA ASN A 486 -15.03 -8.12 66.74
C ASN A 486 -14.50 -7.91 68.16
N TYR A 487 -13.90 -6.74 68.40
CA TYR A 487 -13.33 -6.36 69.70
C TYR A 487 -14.34 -6.38 70.87
N GLN A 488 -15.63 -6.24 70.63
CA GLN A 488 -16.66 -6.23 71.68
C GLN A 488 -16.98 -7.63 72.22
N ALA A 489 -16.55 -8.68 71.51
CA ALA A 489 -16.71 -10.06 71.94
C ALA A 489 -15.70 -10.46 73.03
N LEU A 490 -14.70 -9.60 73.31
CA LEU A 490 -13.70 -9.87 74.34
C LEU A 490 -14.25 -9.54 75.73
N SER A 491 -14.36 -10.56 76.58
CA SER A 491 -14.73 -10.37 77.97
C SER A 491 -13.60 -9.71 78.77
N GLU A 492 -13.94 -8.99 79.84
CA GLU A 492 -12.95 -8.34 80.73
C GLU A 492 -11.92 -9.33 81.30
N ALA A 493 -12.32 -10.58 81.52
CA ALA A 493 -11.43 -11.64 81.97
C ALA A 493 -10.31 -11.94 80.95
N ILE A 494 -10.65 -12.00 79.66
CA ILE A 494 -9.69 -12.26 78.57
C ILE A 494 -8.75 -11.06 78.38
N LEU A 495 -9.27 -9.83 78.50
CA LEU A 495 -8.46 -8.61 78.45
C LEU A 495 -7.45 -8.56 79.62
N SER A 496 -7.87 -8.94 80.83
CA SER A 496 -6.95 -9.01 81.96
C SER A 496 -5.81 -10.02 81.75
N GLU A 497 -6.10 -11.18 81.17
CA GLU A 497 -5.08 -12.18 80.80
C GLU A 497 -4.16 -11.68 79.68
N LEU A 498 -4.68 -11.00 78.65
CA LEU A 498 -3.89 -10.37 77.57
C LEU A 498 -3.00 -9.22 78.07
N LYS A 499 -3.40 -8.51 79.13
CA LYS A 499 -2.56 -7.47 79.76
C LYS A 499 -1.36 -8.07 80.49
N LYS A 500 -1.55 -9.22 81.15
CA LYS A 500 -0.49 -9.88 81.93
C LYS A 500 0.67 -10.35 81.04
N ILE A 501 0.39 -10.79 79.82
CA ILE A 501 1.44 -11.27 78.89
C ILE A 501 2.38 -10.14 78.43
N MET A 502 1.94 -8.88 78.46
CA MET A 502 2.79 -7.73 78.09
C MET A 502 3.83 -7.36 79.13
N TYR A 503 3.56 -7.65 80.42
CA TYR A 503 4.46 -7.32 81.53
C TYR A 503 5.23 -8.53 82.06
N GLU A 504 5.10 -9.68 81.40
CA GLU A 504 5.73 -10.92 81.84
C GLU A 504 7.25 -10.95 81.58
N VAL A 505 7.74 -10.11 80.65
CA VAL A 505 9.14 -10.12 80.22
C VAL A 505 9.62 -8.68 80.08
N ASP A 506 10.74 -8.34 80.76
CA ASP A 506 11.32 -6.99 80.77
C ASP A 506 12.29 -6.79 79.59
N SER A 507 11.80 -7.03 78.36
CA SER A 507 12.55 -6.86 77.10
C SER A 507 11.64 -6.91 75.87
N VAL A 508 12.15 -6.56 74.67
CA VAL A 508 11.35 -6.46 73.44
C VAL A 508 11.30 -7.78 72.68
N TYR A 509 10.15 -8.46 72.71
CA TYR A 509 9.87 -9.66 71.91
C TYR A 509 8.77 -9.40 70.87
N SER A 510 8.85 -10.07 69.72
CA SER A 510 7.81 -9.97 68.68
C SER A 510 6.49 -10.58 69.15
N CYS A 511 5.35 -10.06 68.68
CA CYS A 511 4.03 -10.63 69.02
C CYS A 511 3.88 -12.09 68.55
N ASN A 512 4.67 -12.55 67.57
CA ASN A 512 4.74 -13.97 67.21
C ASN A 512 5.27 -14.85 68.36
N TYR A 513 6.14 -14.33 69.22
CA TYR A 513 6.63 -15.06 70.40
C TYR A 513 5.49 -15.30 71.40
N PHE A 514 4.77 -14.26 71.78
CA PHE A 514 3.66 -14.35 72.74
C PHE A 514 2.47 -15.14 72.18
N TYR A 515 2.19 -15.00 70.89
CA TYR A 515 1.19 -15.81 70.20
C TYR A 515 1.47 -17.32 70.36
N ARG A 516 2.74 -17.72 70.24
CA ARG A 516 3.17 -19.12 70.41
C ARG A 516 3.24 -19.56 71.86
N LYS A 517 3.57 -18.65 72.78
CA LYS A 517 3.74 -18.93 74.21
C LYS A 517 2.40 -19.10 74.94
N TYR A 518 1.35 -18.40 74.50
CA TYR A 518 0.04 -18.38 75.15
C TYR A 518 -1.10 -18.87 74.26
N PRO A 519 -1.02 -20.11 73.75
CA PRO A 519 -1.96 -20.59 72.73
C PRO A 519 -3.41 -20.62 73.23
N GLU A 520 -3.64 -20.97 74.51
CA GLU A 520 -4.99 -21.04 75.09
C GLU A 520 -5.65 -19.66 75.22
N LEU A 521 -4.87 -18.61 75.48
CA LEU A 521 -5.36 -17.24 75.56
C LEU A 521 -5.68 -16.65 74.19
N MET A 522 -4.82 -16.88 73.19
CA MET A 522 -5.06 -16.47 71.80
C MET A 522 -6.36 -17.05 71.27
N LYS A 523 -6.60 -18.33 71.61
CA LYS A 523 -7.80 -19.07 71.23
C LYS A 523 -9.06 -18.51 71.89
N LYS A 524 -9.01 -18.16 73.19
CA LYS A 524 -10.14 -17.49 73.88
C LYS A 524 -10.45 -16.13 73.28
N ALA A 525 -9.43 -15.40 72.85
CA ALA A 525 -9.55 -14.09 72.25
C ALA A 525 -9.84 -14.11 70.74
N ASP A 526 -9.95 -15.25 70.04
CA ASP A 526 -10.09 -15.31 68.56
C ASP A 526 -8.97 -14.59 67.77
N ILE A 527 -7.75 -14.55 68.31
CA ILE A 527 -6.56 -13.95 67.68
C ILE A 527 -5.80 -15.05 66.93
N ARG A 528 -5.44 -14.85 65.66
CA ARG A 528 -5.06 -15.92 64.71
C ARG A 528 -3.63 -15.91 64.20
N ASP A 529 -2.91 -14.82 64.36
CA ASP A 529 -1.47 -14.79 64.15
C ASP A 529 -0.82 -13.69 65.01
N GLY A 530 0.51 -13.62 65.00
CA GLY A 530 1.23 -12.59 65.73
C GLY A 530 0.95 -11.18 65.21
N TYR A 531 0.45 -11.03 63.97
CA TYR A 531 0.08 -9.74 63.39
C TYR A 531 -1.24 -9.26 63.96
N GLU A 532 -2.25 -10.11 64.01
CA GLU A 532 -3.52 -9.85 64.69
C GLU A 532 -3.33 -9.69 66.19
N LEU A 533 -2.47 -10.48 66.84
CA LEU A 533 -2.15 -10.28 68.26
C LEU A 533 -1.53 -8.92 68.48
N HIS A 534 -0.64 -8.53 67.58
CA HIS A 534 -0.09 -7.18 67.59
C HIS A 534 -1.21 -6.13 67.52
N PHE A 535 -2.21 -6.29 66.64
CA PHE A 535 -3.34 -5.37 66.58
C PHE A 535 -4.23 -5.41 67.82
N VAL A 536 -4.49 -6.58 68.37
CA VAL A 536 -5.39 -6.73 69.52
C VAL A 536 -4.74 -6.19 70.79
N LEU A 537 -3.47 -6.51 71.05
CA LEU A 537 -2.74 -5.95 72.19
C LEU A 537 -2.63 -4.43 72.07
N ARG A 538 -2.16 -3.94 70.91
CA ARG A 538 -2.08 -2.50 70.60
C ARG A 538 -3.44 -1.80 70.71
N ARG A 539 -4.55 -2.52 70.55
CA ARG A 539 -5.90 -1.95 70.61
C ARG A 539 -6.39 -1.72 72.04
N PHE A 540 -6.02 -2.57 73.00
CA PHE A 540 -6.55 -2.51 74.38
C PHE A 540 -5.54 -2.08 75.45
N PHE A 541 -4.24 -2.13 75.16
CA PHE A 541 -3.14 -1.84 76.09
C PHE A 541 -2.07 -1.03 75.38
#